data_AF-A0A431UEB3-F1
#
_entry.id   AF-A0A431UEB3-F1
#
_cell.length_a   1.000
_cell.length_b   1.000
_cell.length_c   1.000
_cell.angle_alpha   90.00
_cell.angle_beta   90.00
_cell.angle_gamma   90.00
#
_symmetry.space_group_name_H-M   'P 1'
#
loop_
_entity.id
_entity.type
_entity.pdbx_description
1 polymer ?
#
loop_
_entity_poly.entity_id
_entity_poly.type
_entity_poly.pdbx_seq_one_letter_code
_entity_poly.pdbx_strand_id
1 'polypeptide(L)'
;MRFKELKVVEIPKWGTYLREQWRESFARHLTNAEQKLIGMDGFLWHLCSWEKVKCFEKDEAIAAFNKQSKFKCTIFYQFIDEAYLLENAKTLTVEELPYDKYDMDYCDIYIMDWNYKWTFIITHESDLGPYFIQKF
;
A
#
# COMPACT_ATOMS: atom_id res chain seq x y z
N MET A 1 20.57 -11.49 21.06
CA MET A 1 19.12 -11.41 20.81
C MET A 1 18.88 -11.86 19.37
N ARG A 2 18.06 -12.88 19.13
CA ARG A 2 17.75 -13.37 17.78
C ARG A 2 16.88 -12.32 17.08
N PHE A 3 17.42 -11.64 16.07
CA PHE A 3 16.62 -10.98 15.06
C PHE A 3 15.67 -12.05 14.50
N LYS A 4 14.36 -11.90 14.69
CA LYS A 4 13.41 -12.75 13.96
C LYS A 4 13.54 -12.30 12.50
N GLU A 5 14.09 -13.19 11.67
CA GLU A 5 14.25 -12.94 10.24
C GLU A 5 12.90 -12.58 9.63
N LEU A 6 12.90 -11.53 8.81
CA LEU A 6 11.78 -11.17 7.96
C LEU A 6 11.45 -12.39 7.11
N LYS A 7 10.22 -12.89 7.22
CA LYS A 7 9.77 -14.01 6.39
C LYS A 7 8.90 -13.46 5.28
N VAL A 8 9.33 -13.68 4.05
CA VAL A 8 8.60 -13.32 2.83
C VAL A 8 8.00 -14.59 2.25
N VAL A 9 6.70 -14.57 1.96
CA VAL A 9 5.98 -15.64 1.28
C VAL A 9 5.33 -15.06 0.05
N GLU A 10 5.71 -15.56 -1.13
CA GLU A 10 5.00 -15.26 -2.36
C GLU A 10 3.58 -15.85 -2.32
N ILE A 11 2.60 -15.02 -2.62
CA ILE A 11 1.19 -15.39 -2.73
C ILE A 11 0.71 -15.01 -4.15
N PRO A 12 1.18 -15.74 -5.18
CA PRO A 12 0.86 -15.39 -6.56
C PRO A 12 -0.67 -15.46 -6.79
N LYS A 13 -1.18 -14.58 -7.66
CA LYS A 13 -2.61 -14.45 -8.01
C LYS A 13 -3.47 -13.73 -6.97
N TRP A 14 -2.86 -13.14 -5.94
CA TRP A 14 -3.58 -12.38 -4.93
C TRP A 14 -3.73 -10.89 -5.26
N GLY A 15 -3.02 -10.35 -6.25
CA GLY A 15 -3.06 -8.91 -6.55
C GLY A 15 -4.47 -8.36 -6.75
N THR A 16 -5.28 -8.98 -7.62
CA THR A 16 -6.69 -8.58 -7.82
C THR A 16 -7.49 -8.64 -6.52
N TYR A 17 -7.36 -9.72 -5.74
CA TYR A 17 -8.06 -9.84 -4.46
C TYR A 17 -7.64 -8.74 -3.47
N LEU A 18 -6.34 -8.45 -3.36
CA LEU A 18 -5.81 -7.45 -2.44
C LEU A 18 -6.20 -6.03 -2.84
N ARG A 19 -6.27 -5.71 -4.14
CA ARG A 19 -6.80 -4.43 -4.62
C ARG A 19 -8.26 -4.22 -4.22
N GLU A 20 -9.10 -5.25 -4.33
CA GLU A 20 -10.49 -5.18 -3.87
C GLU A 20 -10.60 -5.07 -2.35
N GLN A 21 -9.81 -5.84 -1.59
CA GLN A 21 -9.77 -5.69 -0.13
C GLN A 21 -9.32 -4.28 0.29
N TRP A 22 -8.39 -3.68 -0.45
CA TRP A 22 -7.93 -2.32 -0.22
C TRP A 22 -9.06 -1.32 -0.46
N ARG A 23 -9.79 -1.43 -1.59
CA ARG A 23 -10.96 -0.56 -1.88
C ARG A 23 -11.99 -0.65 -0.76
N GLU A 24 -12.39 -1.86 -0.39
CA GLU A 24 -13.37 -2.11 0.68
C GLU A 24 -12.90 -1.62 2.05
N SER A 25 -11.59 -1.60 2.29
CA SER A 25 -11.04 -1.20 3.59
C SER A 25 -10.87 0.30 3.75
N PHE A 26 -10.42 0.98 2.70
CA PHE A 26 -9.98 2.39 2.77
C PHE A 26 -10.89 3.35 1.98
N ALA A 27 -11.68 2.86 1.02
CA ALA A 27 -12.51 3.69 0.15
C ALA A 27 -14.02 3.44 0.29
N ARG A 28 -14.46 2.58 1.20
CA ARG A 28 -15.87 2.20 1.40
C ARG A 28 -16.83 3.36 1.68
N HIS A 29 -16.33 4.49 2.16
CA HIS A 29 -17.14 5.70 2.36
C HIS A 29 -17.52 6.39 1.05
N LEU A 30 -16.86 6.05 -0.06
CA LEU A 30 -17.22 6.52 -1.40
C LEU A 30 -18.08 5.48 -2.12
N THR A 31 -19.12 5.95 -2.79
CA THR A 31 -19.91 5.15 -3.72
C THR A 31 -19.07 4.73 -4.94
N ASN A 32 -19.48 3.67 -5.64
CA ASN A 32 -18.82 3.23 -6.87
C ASN A 32 -18.77 4.34 -7.94
N ALA A 33 -19.77 5.22 -7.99
CA ALA A 33 -19.77 6.36 -8.91
C ALA A 33 -18.70 7.38 -8.54
N GLU A 34 -18.56 7.72 -7.24
CA GLU A 34 -17.53 8.63 -6.76
C GLU A 34 -16.12 8.08 -6.97
N GLN A 35 -15.91 6.79 -6.71
CA GLN A 35 -14.62 6.12 -6.97
C GLN A 35 -14.25 6.18 -8.46
N LYS A 36 -15.21 5.97 -9.36
CA LYS A 36 -15.02 6.12 -10.81
C LYS A 36 -14.69 7.55 -11.23
N LEU A 37 -15.37 8.54 -10.64
CA LEU A 37 -15.16 9.95 -10.96
C LEU A 37 -13.73 10.42 -10.67
N ILE A 38 -13.10 9.87 -9.62
CA ILE A 38 -11.70 10.16 -9.30
C ILE A 38 -10.72 9.17 -9.96
N GLY A 39 -11.18 8.30 -10.87
CA GLY A 39 -10.31 7.41 -11.64
C GLY A 39 -9.68 6.27 -10.85
N MET A 40 -10.28 5.83 -9.73
CA MET A 40 -9.71 4.76 -8.90
C MET A 40 -9.65 3.40 -9.60
N ASP A 41 -10.41 3.18 -10.68
CA ASP A 41 -10.31 1.96 -11.49
C ASP A 41 -8.91 1.85 -12.15
N GLY A 42 -8.24 2.98 -12.40
CA GLY A 42 -6.87 3.04 -12.90
C GLY A 42 -5.83 2.95 -11.77
N PHE A 43 -5.96 3.79 -10.74
CA PHE A 43 -4.98 3.88 -9.64
C PHE A 43 -5.65 4.04 -8.28
N LEU A 44 -5.37 3.12 -7.35
CA LEU A 44 -5.98 3.18 -6.00
C LEU A 44 -5.53 4.42 -5.22
N TRP A 45 -4.31 4.91 -5.47
CA TRP A 45 -3.74 6.06 -4.76
C TRP A 45 -4.44 7.38 -5.09
N HIS A 46 -5.31 7.41 -6.13
CA HIS A 46 -6.19 8.54 -6.39
C HIS A 46 -7.11 8.89 -5.21
N LEU A 47 -7.41 7.93 -4.33
CA LEU A 47 -8.12 8.21 -3.09
C LEU A 47 -7.43 9.30 -2.26
N CYS A 48 -6.09 9.30 -2.25
CA CYS A 48 -5.26 10.26 -1.54
C CYS A 48 -5.11 11.56 -2.33
N SER A 49 -4.70 11.49 -3.60
CA SER A 49 -4.41 12.69 -4.41
C SER A 49 -5.65 13.56 -4.69
N TRP A 50 -6.85 12.97 -4.69
CA TRP A 50 -8.12 13.70 -4.77
C TRP A 50 -8.70 14.09 -3.39
N GLU A 51 -7.90 13.98 -2.33
CA GLU A 51 -8.23 14.36 -0.95
C GLU A 51 -9.52 13.70 -0.43
N LYS A 52 -9.85 12.50 -0.93
CA LYS A 52 -11.06 11.77 -0.52
C LYS A 52 -10.87 10.97 0.77
N VAL A 53 -9.64 10.91 1.30
CA VAL A 53 -9.32 10.31 2.59
C VAL A 53 -8.28 11.16 3.29
N LYS A 54 -8.31 11.20 4.62
CA LYS A 54 -7.19 11.76 5.39
C LYS A 54 -5.99 10.83 5.26
N CYS A 55 -4.88 11.36 4.80
CA CYS A 55 -3.62 10.63 4.69
C CYS A 55 -2.45 11.56 5.03
N PHE A 56 -1.32 10.96 5.37
CA PHE A 56 -0.03 11.65 5.36
C PHE A 56 0.59 11.51 3.98
N GLU A 57 1.45 12.47 3.61
CA GLU A 57 2.13 12.51 2.32
C GLU A 57 3.64 12.65 2.51
N LYS A 58 4.42 12.18 1.53
CA LYS A 58 5.88 12.39 1.44
C LYS A 58 6.60 11.96 2.73
N ASP A 59 7.39 12.85 3.33
CA ASP A 59 8.18 12.56 4.53
C ASP A 59 7.30 12.16 5.72
N GLU A 60 6.10 12.72 5.84
CA GLU A 60 5.16 12.36 6.91
C GLU A 60 4.63 10.94 6.71
N ALA A 61 4.36 10.54 5.48
CA ALA A 61 3.95 9.17 5.15
C ALA A 61 5.05 8.16 5.48
N ILE A 62 6.30 8.47 5.10
CA ILE A 62 7.48 7.63 5.39
C ILE A 62 7.69 7.51 6.90
N ALA A 63 7.63 8.64 7.62
CA ALA A 63 7.76 8.64 9.08
C ALA A 63 6.65 7.85 9.76
N ALA A 64 5.41 7.97 9.28
CA ALA A 64 4.27 7.21 9.79
C ALA A 64 4.43 5.71 9.53
N PHE A 65 4.84 5.31 8.32
CA PHE A 65 5.12 3.93 7.97
C PHE A 65 6.22 3.34 8.87
N ASN A 66 7.37 4.00 8.99
CA ASN A 66 8.49 3.52 9.80
C ASN A 66 8.13 3.36 11.29
N LYS A 67 7.20 4.16 11.82
CA LYS A 67 6.72 4.04 13.20
C LYS A 67 5.76 2.87 13.44
N GLN A 68 5.14 2.30 12.40
CA GLN A 68 4.17 1.21 12.58
C GLN A 68 4.83 -0.07 13.09
N SER A 69 4.17 -0.74 14.04
CA SER A 69 4.51 -2.10 14.44
C SER A 69 3.96 -3.10 13.43
N LYS A 70 4.82 -3.53 12.49
CA LYS A 70 4.43 -4.40 11.38
C LYS A 70 4.66 -5.86 11.77
N PHE A 71 3.60 -6.53 12.22
CA PHE A 71 3.67 -7.97 12.52
C PHE A 71 3.41 -8.82 11.28
N LYS A 72 2.39 -8.44 10.51
CA LYS A 72 1.98 -9.12 9.29
C LYS A 72 1.40 -8.08 8.33
N CYS A 73 1.92 -8.02 7.11
CA CYS A 73 1.42 -7.12 6.08
C CYS A 73 1.56 -7.78 4.70
N THR A 74 0.83 -7.25 3.74
CA THR A 74 0.89 -7.67 2.33
C THR A 74 1.50 -6.57 1.49
N ILE A 75 2.31 -6.96 0.51
CA ILE A 75 2.74 -6.12 -0.60
C ILE A 75 2.02 -6.58 -1.86
N PHE A 76 1.46 -5.65 -2.61
CA PHE A 76 0.86 -5.89 -3.92
C PHE A 76 1.00 -4.64 -4.80
N TYR A 77 0.69 -4.78 -6.07
CA TYR A 77 0.89 -3.74 -7.07
C TYR A 77 -0.40 -3.35 -7.79
N GLN A 78 -0.38 -2.23 -8.50
CA GLN A 78 -1.56 -1.74 -9.20
C GLN A 78 -2.02 -2.66 -10.34
N PHE A 79 -1.09 -3.17 -11.17
CA PHE A 79 -1.45 -3.84 -12.43
C PHE A 79 -1.10 -5.32 -12.51
N ILE A 80 -0.24 -5.84 -11.62
CA ILE A 80 0.12 -7.26 -11.60
C ILE A 80 -0.56 -8.03 -10.48
N ASP A 81 -0.65 -9.34 -10.66
CA ASP A 81 -1.30 -10.26 -9.73
C ASP A 81 -0.32 -10.88 -8.71
N GLU A 82 0.97 -10.58 -8.84
CA GLU A 82 1.98 -10.92 -7.86
C GLU A 82 1.75 -10.14 -6.56
N ALA A 83 1.98 -10.84 -5.45
CA ALA A 83 1.86 -10.27 -4.13
C ALA A 83 2.73 -11.06 -3.15
N TYR A 84 3.11 -10.39 -2.07
CA TYR A 84 3.97 -10.95 -1.05
C TYR A 84 3.30 -10.78 0.31
N LEU A 85 3.35 -11.83 1.11
CA LEU A 85 2.99 -11.80 2.51
C LEU A 85 4.26 -11.70 3.35
N LEU A 86 4.37 -10.67 4.17
CA LEU A 86 5.46 -10.51 5.12
C LEU A 86 5.01 -10.88 6.52
N GLU A 87 5.79 -11.74 7.17
CA GLU A 87 5.62 -12.08 8.58
C GLU A 87 6.85 -11.59 9.38
N ASN A 88 6.61 -11.02 10.56
CA ASN A 88 7.60 -10.35 11.40
C ASN A 88 8.27 -9.12 10.76
N ALA A 89 7.52 -8.34 9.96
CA ALA A 89 7.99 -7.15 9.24
C ALA A 89 8.41 -5.93 10.10
N LYS A 90 8.76 -6.12 11.37
CA LYS A 90 8.99 -5.02 12.32
C LYS A 90 10.12 -4.08 11.92
N THR A 91 11.12 -4.61 11.23
CA THR A 91 12.29 -3.87 10.76
C THR A 91 12.13 -3.35 9.33
N LEU A 92 11.03 -3.68 8.65
CA LEU A 92 10.80 -3.30 7.25
C LEU A 92 10.81 -1.77 7.12
N THR A 93 11.79 -1.25 6.38
CA THR A 93 11.88 0.16 6.02
C THR A 93 11.46 0.37 4.56
N VAL A 94 11.36 1.64 4.14
CA VAL A 94 10.94 1.98 2.77
C VAL A 94 11.99 1.52 1.74
N GLU A 95 13.27 1.56 2.11
CA GLU A 95 14.41 1.22 1.24
C GLU A 95 14.51 -0.28 0.95
N GLU A 96 13.87 -1.12 1.76
CA GLU A 96 13.83 -2.58 1.59
C GLU A 96 12.64 -3.04 0.73
N LEU A 97 11.77 -2.12 0.30
CA LEU A 97 10.61 -2.45 -0.51
C LEU A 97 11.01 -2.80 -1.95
N PRO A 98 10.37 -3.80 -2.57
CA PRO A 98 10.58 -4.18 -3.98
C PRO A 98 9.89 -3.18 -4.93
N TYR A 99 10.28 -1.92 -4.81
CA TYR A 99 9.85 -0.81 -5.66
C TYR A 99 10.87 -0.60 -6.78
N ASP A 100 10.40 -0.60 -8.02
CA ASP A 100 11.21 -0.23 -9.18
C ASP A 100 10.53 0.90 -9.94
N LYS A 101 11.16 2.08 -9.91
CA LYS A 101 10.64 3.28 -10.59
C LYS A 101 10.71 3.22 -12.11
N TYR A 102 11.47 2.27 -12.67
CA TYR A 102 11.62 2.12 -14.12
C TYR A 102 10.80 0.98 -14.70
N ASP A 103 10.19 0.16 -13.84
CA ASP A 103 9.34 -0.95 -14.25
C ASP A 103 7.87 -0.59 -14.03
N MET A 104 7.10 -0.56 -15.13
CA MET A 104 5.68 -0.20 -15.11
C MET A 104 4.81 -1.14 -14.25
N ASP A 105 5.27 -2.37 -14.01
CA ASP A 105 4.54 -3.34 -13.21
C ASP A 105 4.82 -3.18 -11.69
N TYR A 106 5.97 -2.58 -11.33
CA TYR A 106 6.48 -2.49 -9.95
C TYR A 106 6.62 -1.06 -9.43
N CYS A 107 6.19 -0.06 -10.21
CA CYS A 107 6.26 1.35 -9.86
C CYS A 107 5.06 1.87 -9.06
N ASP A 108 3.97 1.10 -8.91
CA ASP A 108 2.87 1.42 -7.99
C ASP A 108 2.70 0.29 -6.97
N ILE A 109 3.24 0.49 -5.77
CA ILE A 109 3.33 -0.53 -4.72
C ILE A 109 2.50 -0.14 -3.50
N TYR A 110 1.76 -1.11 -2.98
CA TYR A 110 0.86 -0.98 -1.84
C TYR A 110 1.29 -1.93 -0.73
N ILE A 111 1.50 -1.38 0.46
CA ILE A 111 1.85 -2.13 1.66
C ILE A 111 0.66 -1.99 2.61
N MET A 112 -0.06 -3.08 2.85
CA MET A 112 -1.29 -3.08 3.63
C MET A 112 -1.16 -3.94 4.88
N ASP A 113 -1.57 -3.41 6.02
CA ASP A 113 -1.65 -4.18 7.28
C ASP A 113 -2.58 -5.38 7.12
N TRP A 114 -2.21 -6.52 7.72
CA TRP A 114 -3.04 -7.73 7.65
C TRP A 114 -4.45 -7.53 8.25
N ASN A 115 -4.61 -6.63 9.22
CA ASN A 115 -5.90 -6.31 9.82
C ASN A 115 -6.50 -5.01 9.25
N TYR A 116 -5.98 -4.54 8.11
CA TYR A 116 -6.49 -3.38 7.37
C TYR A 116 -6.46 -2.06 8.17
N LYS A 117 -5.59 -1.94 9.18
CA LYS A 117 -5.49 -0.74 10.03
C LYS A 117 -4.78 0.42 9.37
N TRP A 118 -3.87 0.14 8.45
CA TRP A 118 -3.12 1.14 7.71
C TRP A 118 -2.70 0.60 6.35
N THR A 119 -2.39 1.52 5.45
CA THR A 119 -1.74 1.22 4.17
C THR A 119 -0.70 2.30 3.87
N PHE A 120 0.43 1.89 3.32
CA PHE A 120 1.46 2.74 2.77
C PHE A 120 1.51 2.53 1.25
N ILE A 121 1.73 3.59 0.49
CA ILE A 121 1.59 3.57 -0.95
C ILE A 121 2.73 4.37 -1.55
N ILE A 122 3.49 3.76 -2.47
CA ILE A 122 4.46 4.49 -3.30
C ILE A 122 3.90 4.47 -4.73
N THR A 123 3.88 5.65 -5.34
CA THR A 123 3.35 5.84 -6.69
C THR A 123 4.47 5.93 -7.71
N HIS A 124 4.14 5.69 -8.97
CA HIS A 124 5.07 5.89 -10.08
C HIS A 124 5.31 7.37 -10.42
N GLU A 125 4.45 8.27 -9.92
CA GLU A 125 4.57 9.71 -10.15
C GLU A 125 5.45 10.35 -9.08
N SER A 126 6.63 10.85 -9.47
CA SER A 126 7.61 11.41 -8.54
C SER A 126 7.11 12.60 -7.71
N ASP A 127 6.10 13.30 -8.20
CA ASP A 127 5.54 14.48 -7.54
C ASP A 127 4.40 14.13 -6.56
N LEU A 128 3.86 12.90 -6.65
CA LEU A 128 2.72 12.43 -5.86
C LEU A 128 3.08 11.27 -4.93
N GLY A 129 2.69 11.43 -3.67
CA GLY A 129 3.02 10.48 -2.62
C GLY A 129 4.51 10.50 -2.23
N PRO A 130 5.01 9.44 -1.55
CA PRO A 130 4.23 8.32 -1.03
C PRO A 130 3.12 8.76 -0.07
N TYR A 131 2.10 7.93 0.09
CA TYR A 131 0.95 8.19 0.96
C TYR A 131 0.87 7.19 2.11
N PHE A 132 0.33 7.63 3.25
CA PHE A 132 0.02 6.74 4.36
C PHE A 132 -1.40 7.03 4.89
N ILE A 133 -2.25 6.01 4.86
CA ILE A 133 -3.60 6.07 5.44
C ILE A 133 -3.59 5.27 6.74
N GLN A 134 -4.12 5.85 7.82
CA GLN A 134 -4.35 5.17 9.09
C GLN A 134 -5.82 5.23 9.47
N LYS A 135 -6.39 4.10 9.86
CA LYS A 135 -7.72 4.03 10.46
C LYS A 135 -7.60 4.25 11.96
N PHE A 136 -8.36 5.21 12.47
CA PHE A 136 -8.52 5.48 13.90
C PHE A 136 -9.70 4.68 14.47
#